data_AF-A0A847ZQR8-F1
#
_entry.id   AF-A0A847ZQR8-F1
#
_cell.length_a   1.000
_cell.length_b   1.000
_cell.length_c   1.000
_cell.angle_alpha   90.00
_cell.angle_beta   90.00
_cell.angle_gamma   90.00
#
_symmetry.space_group_name_H-M   'P 1'
#
loop_
_entity.id
_entity.type
_entity.pdbx_description
1 polymer ?
#
loop_
_entity_poly.entity_id
_entity_poly.type
_entity_poly.pdbx_seq_one_letter_code
_entity_poly.pdbx_strand_id
1 'polypeptide(L)'
;ELTARGISTNNTTSFTVPQYITCMNAVSRGLERAKKAGVDLSRWRSVITHMSARLGNIGDLKAQADARGISLSPEDILHGEMAVMKRAYFHGKNSGHPSKMLQCSMRVTDAGPGGAASSWHISKIAGGDFVYTCPPGYIAQLMQAEDRLPPFEKSAIDEEPPKDVIAKLMRLPYFRQAYEPDGMKPEEFARFGAFVATAAEFAGATRKTVDFVAQSVETDQRAA
;
A
#
# COMPACT_ATOMS: atom_id res chain seq x y z
N GLU A 1 -15.72 6.72 -13.07
CA GLU A 1 -15.70 6.73 -14.55
C GLU A 1 -15.04 5.52 -15.20
N LEU A 2 -13.74 5.24 -15.04
CA LEU A 2 -13.05 4.16 -15.78
C LEU A 2 -13.73 2.80 -15.67
N THR A 3 -14.10 2.39 -14.45
CA THR A 3 -14.85 1.14 -14.21
C THR A 3 -16.19 1.10 -14.94
N ALA A 4 -16.91 2.21 -15.05
CA ALA A 4 -18.19 2.28 -15.77
C ALA A 4 -18.04 2.01 -17.28
N ARG A 5 -16.81 2.17 -17.80
CA ARG A 5 -16.43 1.90 -19.19
C ARG A 5 -15.76 0.53 -19.37
N GLY A 6 -15.76 -0.32 -18.34
CA GLY A 6 -15.10 -1.63 -18.39
C GLY A 6 -13.56 -1.57 -18.33
N ILE A 7 -12.98 -0.42 -17.98
CA ILE A 7 -11.53 -0.27 -17.88
C ILE A 7 -11.06 -0.75 -16.50
N SER A 8 -10.19 -1.76 -16.48
CA SER A 8 -9.54 -2.26 -15.28
C SER A 8 -8.65 -1.20 -14.64
N THR A 9 -8.62 -1.15 -13.32
CA THR A 9 -7.87 -0.11 -12.59
C THR A 9 -6.94 -0.70 -11.54
N ASN A 10 -5.75 -0.10 -11.44
CA ASN A 10 -4.90 -0.19 -10.27
C ASN A 10 -4.94 1.18 -9.58
N ASN A 11 -5.62 1.26 -8.43
CA ASN A 11 -5.54 2.46 -7.61
C ASN A 11 -4.23 2.44 -6.82
N THR A 12 -3.42 3.48 -7.00
CA THR A 12 -2.16 3.68 -6.28
C THR A 12 -2.16 5.03 -5.56
N THR A 13 -1.09 5.33 -4.84
CA THR A 13 -0.93 6.56 -4.04
C THR A 13 -2.04 6.70 -2.99
N SER A 14 -2.49 5.55 -2.45
CA SER A 14 -3.39 5.47 -1.31
C SER A 14 -2.68 4.72 -0.18
N PHE A 15 -2.78 5.24 1.05
CA PHE A 15 -2.01 4.82 2.21
C PHE A 15 -2.89 4.51 3.43
N THR A 16 -4.17 4.91 3.40
CA THR A 16 -5.04 4.92 4.57
C THR A 16 -6.35 4.18 4.33
N VAL A 17 -6.96 3.66 5.41
CA VAL A 17 -8.28 2.99 5.35
C VAL A 17 -9.34 3.88 4.70
N PRO A 18 -9.51 5.18 5.04
CA PRO A 18 -10.46 6.05 4.36
C PRO A 18 -10.22 6.17 2.84
N GLN A 19 -8.97 6.26 2.40
CA GLN A 19 -8.63 6.33 0.97
C GLN A 19 -9.02 5.03 0.24
N TYR A 20 -8.72 3.87 0.84
CA TYR A 20 -9.07 2.57 0.28
C TYR A 20 -10.58 2.38 0.17
N ILE A 21 -11.33 2.67 1.24
CA ILE A 21 -12.79 2.59 1.25
C ILE A 21 -13.40 3.52 0.21
N THR A 22 -12.90 4.76 0.12
CA THR A 22 -13.39 5.73 -0.88
C THR A 22 -13.15 5.23 -2.31
N CYS A 23 -12.00 4.60 -2.57
CA CYS A 23 -11.71 3.96 -3.85
C CYS A 23 -12.66 2.80 -4.14
N MET A 24 -12.86 1.89 -3.18
CA MET A 24 -13.82 0.78 -3.31
C MET A 24 -15.23 1.30 -3.63
N ASN A 25 -15.69 2.32 -2.91
CA ASN A 25 -16.99 2.94 -3.18
C ASN A 25 -17.08 3.52 -4.60
N ALA A 26 -16.01 4.14 -5.11
CA ALA A 26 -15.96 4.65 -6.48
C ALA A 26 -16.01 3.52 -7.53
N VAL A 27 -15.32 2.41 -7.27
CA VAL A 27 -15.37 1.20 -8.09
C VAL A 27 -16.77 0.60 -8.09
N SER A 28 -17.40 0.46 -6.92
CA SER A 28 -18.77 -0.04 -6.79
C SER A 28 -19.78 0.77 -7.59
N ARG A 29 -19.75 2.11 -7.49
CA ARG A 29 -20.60 2.99 -8.32
C ARG A 29 -20.33 2.82 -9.81
N GLY A 30 -19.07 2.63 -10.19
CA GLY A 30 -18.67 2.36 -11.57
C GLY A 30 -19.22 1.02 -12.09
N LEU A 31 -19.14 -0.04 -11.29
CA LEU A 31 -19.65 -1.36 -11.62
C LEU A 31 -21.17 -1.36 -11.79
N GLU A 32 -21.88 -0.67 -10.91
CA GLU A 32 -23.33 -0.51 -11.04
C GLU A 32 -23.70 0.12 -12.39
N ARG A 33 -23.01 1.20 -12.77
CA ARG A 33 -23.21 1.87 -14.06
C ARG A 33 -22.83 1.00 -15.25
N ALA A 34 -21.70 0.30 -15.20
CA ALA A 34 -21.26 -0.62 -16.26
C ALA A 34 -22.30 -1.74 -16.49
N LYS A 35 -22.81 -2.34 -15.41
CA LYS A 35 -23.84 -3.38 -15.48
C LYS A 35 -25.14 -2.86 -16.11
N LYS A 36 -25.61 -1.68 -15.69
CA LYS A 36 -26.81 -1.03 -16.27
C LYS A 36 -26.63 -0.73 -17.77
N ALA A 37 -25.42 -0.41 -18.20
CA ALA A 37 -25.09 -0.12 -19.59
C ALA A 37 -24.74 -1.36 -20.43
N GLY A 38 -24.80 -2.58 -19.87
CA GLY A 38 -24.47 -3.81 -20.60
C GLY A 38 -22.99 -3.93 -20.99
N VAL A 39 -22.09 -3.26 -20.27
CA VAL A 39 -20.64 -3.34 -20.52
C VAL A 39 -20.13 -4.73 -20.15
N ASP A 40 -19.34 -5.35 -21.05
CA ASP A 40 -18.68 -6.62 -20.75
C ASP A 40 -17.60 -6.44 -19.67
N LEU A 41 -17.77 -7.14 -18.54
CA LEU A 41 -16.88 -7.10 -17.39
C LEU A 41 -16.18 -8.46 -17.15
N SER A 42 -16.31 -9.43 -18.06
CA SER A 42 -15.76 -10.79 -17.90
C SER A 42 -14.24 -10.79 -17.60
N ARG A 43 -13.51 -9.87 -18.23
CA ARG A 43 -12.07 -9.67 -18.07
C ARG A 43 -11.68 -8.49 -17.19
N TRP A 44 -12.67 -7.76 -16.66
CA TRP A 44 -12.40 -6.58 -15.83
C TRP A 44 -11.79 -6.99 -14.48
N ARG A 45 -10.81 -6.23 -14.02
CA ARG A 45 -10.14 -6.42 -12.72
C ARG A 45 -9.93 -5.08 -12.04
N SER A 46 -9.92 -5.09 -10.71
CA SER A 46 -9.55 -3.93 -9.92
C SER A 46 -8.66 -4.34 -8.76
N VAL A 47 -7.59 -3.58 -8.58
CA VAL A 47 -6.68 -3.72 -7.44
C VAL A 47 -6.50 -2.37 -6.76
N ILE A 48 -6.31 -2.41 -5.44
CA ILE A 48 -6.07 -1.24 -4.60
C ILE A 48 -4.72 -1.45 -3.92
N THR A 49 -3.74 -0.65 -4.33
CA THR A 49 -2.35 -0.79 -3.93
C THR A 49 -2.09 -0.15 -2.57
N HIS A 50 -1.63 -0.97 -1.63
CA HIS A 50 -0.98 -0.55 -0.41
C HIS A 50 0.55 -0.54 -0.64
N MET A 51 1.14 0.65 -0.65
CA MET A 51 2.59 0.81 -0.69
C MET A 51 3.17 0.66 0.72
N SER A 52 3.65 -0.54 1.03
CA SER A 52 4.35 -0.81 2.29
C SER A 52 5.55 0.13 2.49
N ALA A 53 5.94 0.32 3.74
CA ALA A 53 7.02 1.18 4.20
C ALA A 53 6.82 2.69 3.94
N ARG A 54 5.75 3.11 3.26
CA ARG A 54 5.50 4.54 3.00
C ARG A 54 4.80 5.21 4.19
N LEU A 55 3.73 4.61 4.68
CA LEU A 55 2.93 5.15 5.79
C LEU A 55 3.81 5.35 7.04
N GLY A 56 4.71 4.42 7.32
CA GLY A 56 5.57 4.43 8.48
C GLY A 56 6.83 5.28 8.39
N ASN A 57 7.34 5.58 7.18
CA ASN A 57 8.70 6.14 7.03
C ASN A 57 8.80 7.49 6.32
N ILE A 58 7.85 7.87 5.46
CA ILE A 58 7.94 9.13 4.68
C ILE A 58 6.90 10.18 5.07
N GLY A 59 5.99 9.85 5.99
CA GLY A 59 4.99 10.77 6.53
C GLY A 59 5.33 11.26 7.93
N ASP A 60 4.32 11.78 8.61
CA ASP A 60 4.51 12.49 9.88
C ASP A 60 4.57 11.56 11.10
N LEU A 61 4.50 10.24 10.91
CA LEU A 61 4.38 9.28 12.02
C LEU A 61 5.51 9.44 13.03
N LYS A 62 6.77 9.41 12.57
CA LYS A 62 7.95 9.52 13.44
C LYS A 62 8.04 10.90 14.08
N ALA A 63 7.88 11.96 13.29
CA ALA A 63 7.91 13.33 13.79
C ALA A 63 6.83 13.61 14.86
N GLN A 64 5.61 13.09 14.67
CA GLN A 64 4.55 13.22 15.67
C GLN A 64 4.83 12.41 16.93
N ALA A 65 5.49 11.25 16.81
CA ALA A 65 5.90 10.42 17.94
C ALA A 65 7.00 11.09 18.76
N ASP A 66 8.04 11.61 18.11
CA ASP A 66 9.13 12.36 18.74
C ASP A 66 8.59 13.58 19.50
N ALA A 67 7.72 14.37 18.86
CA ALA A 67 7.07 15.53 19.48
C ALA A 67 6.19 15.19 20.69
N ARG A 68 5.83 13.91 20.88
CA ARG A 68 5.01 13.42 22.00
C ARG A 68 5.80 12.57 22.98
N GLY A 69 7.13 12.45 22.81
CA GLY A 69 7.97 11.56 23.62
C GLY A 69 7.56 10.09 23.52
N ILE A 70 7.01 9.67 22.37
CA ILE A 70 6.63 8.28 22.11
C ILE A 70 7.76 7.62 21.32
N SER A 71 8.42 6.63 21.91
CA SER A 71 9.38 5.81 21.19
C SER A 71 8.64 4.80 20.30
N LEU A 72 9.02 4.76 19.02
CA LEU A 72 8.53 3.78 18.05
C LEU A 72 9.68 2.86 17.63
N SER A 73 9.51 1.56 17.84
CA SER A 73 10.38 0.55 17.25
C SER A 73 10.05 0.32 15.77
N PRO A 74 10.97 -0.26 14.98
CA PRO A 74 10.66 -0.70 13.62
C PRO A 74 9.47 -1.68 13.57
N GLU A 75 9.34 -2.52 14.60
CA GLU A 75 8.25 -3.48 14.74
C GLU A 75 6.90 -2.80 15.00
N ASP A 76 6.86 -1.73 15.81
CA ASP A 76 5.65 -0.92 16.02
C ASP A 76 5.12 -0.37 14.70
N ILE A 77 6.03 0.20 13.90
CA ILE A 77 5.70 0.81 12.62
C ILE A 77 5.14 -0.25 11.67
N LEU A 78 5.79 -1.41 11.58
CA LEU A 78 5.39 -2.50 10.70
C LEU A 78 4.04 -3.11 11.11
N HIS A 79 3.79 -3.29 12.41
CA HIS A 79 2.48 -3.67 12.91
C HIS A 79 1.39 -2.65 12.55
N GLY A 80 1.68 -1.36 12.68
CA GLY A 80 0.77 -0.29 12.28
C GLY A 80 0.42 -0.34 10.79
N GLU A 81 1.41 -0.48 9.92
CA GLU A 81 1.17 -0.58 8.47
C GLU A 81 0.33 -1.82 8.13
N MET A 82 0.68 -2.98 8.69
CA MET A 82 -0.08 -4.21 8.47
C MET A 82 -1.50 -4.12 9.01
N ALA A 83 -1.71 -3.45 10.15
CA ALA A 83 -3.05 -3.23 10.71
C ALA A 83 -3.93 -2.39 9.77
N VAL A 84 -3.40 -1.30 9.20
CA VAL A 84 -4.10 -0.49 8.19
C VAL A 84 -4.45 -1.32 6.96
N MET A 85 -3.50 -2.09 6.44
CA MET A 85 -3.72 -2.95 5.28
C MET A 85 -4.77 -4.03 5.53
N LYS A 86 -4.67 -4.76 6.66
CA LYS A 86 -5.63 -5.81 7.05
C LYS A 86 -7.03 -5.25 7.25
N ARG A 87 -7.15 -4.07 7.87
CA ARG A 87 -8.45 -3.43 8.09
C ARG A 87 -9.15 -3.10 6.76
N ALA A 88 -8.40 -2.60 5.77
CA ALA A 88 -8.92 -2.38 4.42
C ALA A 88 -9.28 -3.70 3.71
N TYR A 89 -8.44 -4.73 3.84
CA TYR A 89 -8.73 -6.07 3.31
C TYR A 89 -10.06 -6.62 3.86
N PHE A 90 -10.25 -6.61 5.19
CA PHE A 90 -11.48 -7.11 5.81
C PHE A 90 -12.69 -6.25 5.47
N HIS A 91 -12.53 -4.93 5.32
CA HIS A 91 -13.62 -4.08 4.82
C HIS A 91 -14.10 -4.54 3.43
N GLY A 92 -13.17 -4.76 2.49
CA GLY A 92 -13.50 -5.26 1.15
C GLY A 92 -14.09 -6.66 1.19
N LYS A 93 -13.50 -7.58 1.97
CA LYS A 93 -13.99 -8.96 2.13
C LYS A 93 -15.41 -9.02 2.70
N ASN A 94 -15.68 -8.29 3.78
CA ASN A 94 -16.96 -8.32 4.47
C ASN A 94 -18.09 -7.66 3.66
N SER A 95 -17.75 -6.72 2.78
CA SER A 95 -18.71 -6.11 1.84
C SER A 95 -18.87 -6.89 0.53
N GLY A 96 -18.17 -8.01 0.36
CA GLY A 96 -18.16 -8.77 -0.90
C GLY A 96 -17.59 -7.97 -2.07
N HIS A 97 -16.73 -6.99 -1.80
CA HIS A 97 -16.21 -6.09 -2.81
C HIS A 97 -15.25 -6.81 -3.77
N PRO A 98 -15.36 -6.61 -5.10
CA PRO A 98 -14.59 -7.39 -6.07
C PRO A 98 -13.13 -6.92 -6.24
N SER A 99 -12.78 -5.73 -5.75
CA SER A 99 -11.38 -5.26 -5.78
C SER A 99 -10.52 -6.03 -4.79
N LYS A 100 -9.34 -6.48 -5.24
CA LYS A 100 -8.33 -7.06 -4.36
C LYS A 100 -7.41 -5.99 -3.80
N MET A 101 -6.93 -6.19 -2.58
CA MET A 101 -5.80 -5.41 -2.08
C MET A 101 -4.51 -5.90 -2.74
N LEU A 102 -3.63 -4.98 -3.09
CA LEU A 102 -2.31 -5.25 -3.66
C LEU A 102 -1.22 -4.80 -2.70
N GLN A 103 -0.29 -5.71 -2.37
CA GLN A 103 0.89 -5.41 -1.58
C GLN A 103 2.08 -5.08 -2.48
N CYS A 104 2.74 -3.95 -2.26
CA CYS A 104 3.98 -3.59 -2.95
C CYS A 104 4.94 -2.85 -2.01
N SER A 105 6.12 -2.45 -2.53
CA SER A 105 7.17 -1.80 -1.74
C SER A 105 7.62 -2.61 -0.52
N MET A 106 7.64 -3.93 -0.66
CA MET A 106 7.97 -4.88 0.40
C MET A 106 9.46 -4.89 0.74
N ARG A 107 9.80 -5.41 1.92
CA ARG A 107 11.17 -5.54 2.44
C ARG A 107 11.39 -6.94 3.00
N VAL A 108 12.62 -7.42 2.87
CA VAL A 108 13.14 -8.57 3.63
C VAL A 108 13.95 -7.99 4.79
N THR A 109 13.60 -8.38 6.00
CA THR A 109 14.42 -8.12 7.18
C THR A 109 15.37 -9.29 7.33
N ASP A 110 16.67 -9.04 7.22
CA ASP A 110 17.70 -10.07 7.25
C ASP A 110 18.83 -9.64 8.19
N ALA A 111 19.10 -10.44 9.22
CA ALA A 111 20.19 -10.21 10.17
C ALA A 111 21.57 -10.67 9.67
N GLY A 112 21.65 -11.21 8.44
CA GLY A 112 22.87 -11.71 7.82
C GLY A 112 23.10 -13.21 8.05
N PRO A 113 24.26 -13.74 7.59
CA PRO A 113 24.57 -15.17 7.65
C PRO A 113 24.47 -15.74 9.08
N GLY A 114 23.70 -16.81 9.26
CA GLY A 114 23.45 -17.44 10.57
C GLY A 114 22.43 -16.70 11.45
N GLY A 115 21.95 -15.52 11.04
CA GLY A 115 20.90 -14.76 11.72
C GLY A 115 19.50 -15.04 11.16
N ALA A 116 18.46 -14.61 11.88
CA ALA A 116 17.08 -14.76 11.44
C ALA A 116 16.76 -13.85 10.23
N ALA A 117 15.86 -14.32 9.37
CA ALA A 117 15.28 -13.52 8.31
C ALA A 117 13.75 -13.56 8.34
N SER A 118 13.10 -12.52 7.85
CA SER A 118 11.64 -12.49 7.72
C SER A 118 11.18 -11.54 6.62
N SER A 119 9.97 -11.74 6.13
CA SER A 119 9.26 -10.73 5.33
C SER A 119 7.80 -10.66 5.76
N TRP A 120 7.53 -9.85 6.78
CA TRP A 120 6.18 -9.72 7.34
C TRP A 120 5.16 -9.16 6.35
N HIS A 121 5.62 -8.41 5.34
CA HIS A 121 4.76 -7.96 4.25
C HIS A 121 4.11 -9.12 3.46
N ILE A 122 4.67 -10.34 3.56
CA ILE A 122 4.06 -11.58 3.06
C ILE A 122 3.53 -12.41 4.24
N SER A 123 4.38 -12.72 5.21
CA SER A 123 4.02 -13.72 6.23
C SER A 123 2.86 -13.28 7.13
N LYS A 124 2.73 -11.99 7.47
CA LYS A 124 1.63 -11.50 8.33
C LYS A 124 0.29 -11.36 7.63
N ILE A 125 0.23 -11.55 6.31
CA ILE A 125 -1.00 -11.54 5.53
C ILE A 125 -1.26 -12.85 4.80
N ALA A 126 -0.48 -13.90 5.13
CA ALA A 126 -0.68 -15.24 4.59
C ALA A 126 -2.10 -15.75 4.90
N GLY A 127 -2.71 -16.41 3.91
CA GLY A 127 -4.13 -16.82 3.94
C GLY A 127 -5.11 -15.80 3.36
N GLY A 128 -4.68 -14.55 3.12
CA GLY A 128 -5.52 -13.57 2.46
C GLY A 128 -5.46 -13.62 0.93
N ASP A 129 -6.49 -13.05 0.29
CA ASP A 129 -6.56 -12.92 -1.18
C ASP A 129 -5.95 -11.59 -1.62
N PHE A 130 -4.63 -11.60 -1.84
CA PHE A 130 -3.83 -10.44 -2.22
C PHE A 130 -3.19 -10.59 -3.59
N VAL A 131 -2.94 -9.46 -4.23
CA VAL A 131 -2.01 -9.36 -5.37
C VAL A 131 -0.68 -8.83 -4.86
N TYR A 132 0.44 -9.29 -5.42
CA TYR A 132 1.77 -8.84 -5.03
C TYR A 132 2.50 -8.22 -6.22
N THR A 133 3.13 -7.07 -6.00
CA THR A 133 4.13 -6.52 -6.91
C THR A 133 5.51 -6.69 -6.30
N CYS A 134 6.23 -7.71 -6.76
CA CYS A 134 7.57 -8.07 -6.29
C CYS A 134 8.63 -7.58 -7.28
N PRO A 135 9.42 -6.54 -6.97
CA PRO A 135 10.55 -6.17 -7.83
C PRO A 135 11.64 -7.26 -7.80
N PRO A 136 12.44 -7.44 -8.89
CA PRO A 136 13.46 -8.49 -8.96
C PRO A 136 14.43 -8.51 -7.77
N GLY A 137 14.85 -7.34 -7.28
CA GLY A 137 15.75 -7.25 -6.11
C GLY A 137 15.13 -7.79 -4.82
N TYR A 138 13.83 -7.63 -4.62
CA TYR A 138 13.12 -8.20 -3.47
C TYR A 138 13.02 -9.73 -3.59
N ILE A 139 12.75 -10.25 -4.78
CA ILE A 139 12.71 -11.69 -5.05
C ILE A 139 14.09 -12.31 -4.78
N ALA A 140 15.17 -11.67 -5.26
CA ALA A 140 16.53 -12.13 -5.02
C ALA A 140 16.87 -12.18 -3.53
N GLN A 141 16.48 -11.16 -2.75
CA GLN A 141 16.65 -11.16 -1.29
C GLN A 141 15.86 -12.28 -0.60
N LEU A 142 14.62 -12.54 -1.04
CA LEU A 142 13.82 -13.64 -0.50
C LEU A 142 14.49 -15.00 -0.76
N MET A 143 14.96 -15.24 -1.99
CA MET A 143 15.66 -16.49 -2.34
C MET A 143 16.94 -16.68 -1.53
N GLN A 144 17.69 -15.61 -1.25
CA GLN A 144 18.89 -15.68 -0.41
C GLN A 144 18.58 -15.97 1.06
N ALA A 145 17.38 -15.63 1.52
CA ALA A 145 16.95 -15.77 2.90
C ALA A 145 16.06 -16.98 3.14
N GLU A 146 15.68 -17.73 2.09
CA GLU A 146 14.56 -18.68 2.12
C GLU A 146 14.69 -19.75 3.21
N ASP A 147 15.87 -20.33 3.37
CA ASP A 147 16.17 -21.36 4.38
C ASP A 147 16.08 -20.84 5.83
N ARG A 148 16.08 -19.52 6.01
CA ARG A 148 16.05 -18.84 7.31
C ARG A 148 14.70 -18.18 7.59
N LEU A 149 13.78 -18.20 6.64
CA LEU A 149 12.42 -17.71 6.85
C LEU A 149 11.67 -18.71 7.74
N PRO A 150 10.96 -18.24 8.79
CA PRO A 150 10.11 -19.12 9.57
C PRO A 150 8.96 -19.66 8.69
N PRO A 151 8.38 -20.82 9.03
CA PRO A 151 7.16 -21.30 8.40
C PRO A 151 6.07 -20.24 8.40
N PHE A 152 5.30 -20.17 7.31
CA PHE A 152 4.21 -19.21 7.21
C PHE A 152 2.94 -19.78 7.84
N GLU A 153 2.37 -19.04 8.78
CA GLU A 153 1.07 -19.38 9.37
C GLU A 153 -0.05 -19.09 8.36
N LYS A 154 -0.76 -20.13 7.93
CA LYS A 154 -1.79 -20.00 6.88
C LYS A 154 -2.97 -19.13 7.29
N SER A 155 -3.19 -18.94 8.59
CA SER A 155 -4.21 -18.07 9.17
C SER A 155 -3.66 -16.71 9.62
N ALA A 156 -2.43 -16.37 9.24
CA ALA A 156 -1.80 -15.13 9.69
C ALA A 156 -2.62 -13.88 9.35
N ILE A 157 -3.39 -13.90 8.25
CA ILE A 157 -4.31 -12.82 7.88
C ILE A 157 -5.31 -12.49 9.00
N ASP A 158 -5.78 -13.49 9.74
CA ASP A 158 -6.77 -13.34 10.81
C ASP A 158 -6.14 -12.91 12.15
N GLU A 159 -4.81 -12.87 12.26
CA GLU A 159 -4.13 -12.37 13.46
C GLU A 159 -4.37 -10.87 13.66
N GLU A 160 -4.89 -10.51 14.83
CA GLU A 160 -4.96 -9.12 15.25
C GLU A 160 -3.57 -8.57 15.60
N PRO A 161 -3.28 -7.29 15.30
CA PRO A 161 -2.07 -6.64 15.78
C PRO A 161 -2.04 -6.53 17.31
N PRO A 162 -0.86 -6.48 17.95
CA PRO A 162 -0.75 -6.31 19.39
C PRO A 162 -1.52 -5.06 19.87
N LYS A 163 -2.39 -5.24 20.87
CA LYS A 163 -3.33 -4.20 21.32
C LYS A 163 -2.62 -2.99 21.91
N ASP A 164 -1.52 -3.22 22.62
CA ASP A 164 -0.65 -2.18 23.19
C ASP A 164 0.06 -1.36 22.11
N VAL A 165 0.53 -2.01 21.03
CA VAL A 165 1.11 -1.34 19.87
C VAL A 165 0.08 -0.45 19.18
N ILE A 166 -1.12 -0.97 18.91
CA ILE A 166 -2.20 -0.16 18.33
C ILE A 166 -2.60 0.99 19.25
N ALA A 167 -2.78 0.75 20.55
CA ALA A 167 -3.11 1.80 21.51
C ALA A 167 -2.04 2.91 21.54
N LYS A 168 -0.76 2.53 21.49
CA LYS A 168 0.38 3.47 21.38
C LYS A 168 0.30 4.29 20.10
N LEU A 169 0.12 3.65 18.95
CA LEU A 169 0.03 4.32 17.65
C LEU A 169 -1.20 5.24 17.56
N MET A 170 -2.33 4.85 18.16
CA MET A 170 -3.57 5.65 18.19
C MET A 170 -3.45 6.97 18.96
N ARG A 171 -2.38 7.17 19.73
CA ARG A 171 -2.02 8.47 20.33
C ARG A 171 -1.46 9.47 19.31
N LEU A 172 -1.09 8.99 18.11
CA LEU A 172 -0.58 9.79 17.01
C LEU A 172 -1.74 10.14 16.07
N PRO A 173 -2.11 11.43 15.91
CA PRO A 173 -3.13 11.85 14.96
C PRO A 173 -2.94 11.27 13.55
N TYR A 174 -1.70 11.24 13.06
CA TYR A 174 -1.35 10.67 11.75
C TYR A 174 -1.81 9.21 11.59
N PHE A 175 -1.56 8.38 12.59
CA PHE A 175 -1.97 6.97 12.54
C PHE A 175 -3.47 6.82 12.70
N ARG A 176 -4.11 7.60 13.58
CA ARG A 176 -5.58 7.57 13.75
C ARG A 176 -6.29 7.91 12.43
N GLN A 177 -5.85 8.95 11.75
CA GLN A 177 -6.37 9.32 10.43
C GLN A 177 -6.15 8.22 9.39
N ALA A 178 -5.04 7.48 9.51
CA ALA A 178 -4.72 6.38 8.61
C ALA A 178 -5.55 5.12 8.86
N TYR A 179 -5.86 4.84 10.13
CA TYR A 179 -6.37 3.57 10.60
C TYR A 179 -7.90 3.53 10.75
N GLU A 180 -8.54 4.62 11.15
CA GLU A 180 -10.00 4.63 11.30
C GLU A 180 -10.72 4.79 9.94
N PRO A 181 -11.80 4.04 9.66
CA PRO A 181 -12.55 4.13 8.41
C PRO A 181 -13.05 5.54 8.04
N ASP A 182 -13.35 6.35 9.06
CA ASP A 182 -13.81 7.74 8.98
C ASP A 182 -12.77 8.74 9.50
N GLY A 183 -11.52 8.30 9.67
CA GLY A 183 -10.44 9.11 10.25
C GLY A 183 -10.02 10.33 9.41
N MET A 184 -10.46 10.40 8.15
CA MET A 184 -10.14 11.49 7.23
C MET A 184 -11.19 11.63 6.13
N LYS A 185 -11.55 12.86 5.77
CA LYS A 185 -12.45 13.14 4.64
C LYS A 185 -11.71 13.19 3.30
N PRO A 186 -12.39 12.97 2.16
CA PRO A 186 -11.75 12.99 0.84
C PRO A 186 -10.98 14.28 0.52
N GLU A 187 -11.43 15.43 1.01
CA GLU A 187 -10.79 16.73 0.77
C GLU A 187 -9.41 16.84 1.46
N GLU A 188 -9.16 16.01 2.46
CA GLU A 188 -7.91 15.98 3.23
C GLU A 188 -6.88 15.01 2.64
N PHE A 189 -7.29 14.08 1.77
CA PHE A 189 -6.42 13.02 1.25
C PHE A 189 -5.17 13.56 0.57
N ALA A 190 -5.30 14.63 -0.20
CA ALA A 190 -4.19 15.26 -0.93
C ALA A 190 -3.17 15.94 -0.01
N ARG A 191 -3.52 16.16 1.27
CA ARG A 191 -2.68 16.81 2.28
C ARG A 191 -2.03 15.82 3.23
N PHE A 192 -2.40 14.54 3.17
CA PHE A 192 -1.83 13.52 4.04
C PHE A 192 -0.34 13.32 3.75
N GLY A 193 0.50 13.31 4.78
CA GLY A 193 1.97 13.39 4.61
C GLY A 193 2.56 12.33 3.67
N ALA A 194 2.13 11.07 3.76
CA ALA A 194 2.63 10.02 2.86
C ALA A 194 2.18 10.23 1.40
N PHE A 195 0.99 10.81 1.19
CA PHE A 195 0.52 11.17 -0.14
C PHE A 195 1.38 12.28 -0.73
N VAL A 196 1.59 13.37 0.01
CA VAL A 196 2.36 14.53 -0.45
C VAL A 196 3.78 14.13 -0.82
N ALA A 197 4.47 13.41 0.07
CA ALA A 197 5.85 12.97 -0.16
C ALA A 197 5.94 12.02 -1.37
N THR A 198 5.03 11.03 -1.50
CA THR A 198 5.05 10.11 -2.64
C THR A 198 4.69 10.81 -3.96
N ALA A 199 3.74 11.74 -3.93
CA ALA A 199 3.36 12.52 -5.11
C ALA A 199 4.53 13.38 -5.62
N ALA A 200 5.31 13.99 -4.71
CA ALA A 200 6.51 14.74 -5.06
C ALA A 200 7.58 13.85 -5.71
N GLU A 201 7.83 12.66 -5.16
CA GLU A 201 8.75 11.70 -5.76
C GLU A 201 8.31 11.26 -7.16
N PHE A 202 7.02 10.94 -7.34
CA PHE A 202 6.47 10.52 -8.63
C PHE A 202 6.54 11.64 -9.67
N ALA A 203 6.23 12.89 -9.27
CA ALA A 203 6.38 14.05 -10.13
C ALA A 203 7.84 14.26 -10.54
N GLY A 204 8.78 14.12 -9.61
CA GLY A 204 10.22 14.19 -9.88
C GLY A 204 10.70 13.11 -10.85
N ALA A 205 10.29 11.86 -10.66
CA ALA A 205 10.63 10.75 -11.57
C ALA A 205 10.04 10.94 -12.98
N THR A 206 8.80 11.45 -13.05
CA THR A 206 8.15 11.77 -14.32
C THR A 206 8.92 12.85 -15.06
N ARG A 207 9.31 13.94 -14.38
CA ARG A 207 10.10 15.02 -14.98
C ARG A 207 11.43 14.51 -15.54
N LYS A 208 12.19 13.73 -14.75
CA LYS A 208 13.44 13.11 -15.23
C LYS A 208 13.25 12.28 -16.49
N THR A 209 12.14 11.55 -16.59
CA THR A 209 11.82 10.74 -17.77
C THR A 209 11.54 11.62 -18.98
N VAL A 210 10.75 12.68 -18.80
CA VAL A 210 10.46 13.66 -19.86
C VAL A 210 11.75 14.33 -20.34
N ASP A 211 12.60 14.79 -19.42
CA ASP A 211 13.86 15.47 -19.74
C ASP A 211 14.80 14.54 -20.52
N PHE A 212 14.90 13.27 -20.11
CA PHE A 212 15.70 12.26 -20.82
C PHE A 212 15.21 12.04 -22.26
N VAL A 213 13.89 11.92 -22.45
CA VAL A 213 13.31 11.74 -23.80
C VAL A 213 13.55 12.98 -24.65
N ALA A 214 13.34 14.18 -24.10
CA ALA A 214 13.58 15.44 -24.82
C ALA A 214 15.04 15.55 -25.27
N GLN A 215 15.99 15.28 -24.37
CA GLN A 215 17.42 15.31 -24.71
C GLN A 215 17.79 14.27 -25.78
N SER A 216 17.20 13.08 -25.72
CA SER A 216 17.44 12.02 -26.71
C SER A 216 16.96 12.44 -28.09
N VAL A 217 15.74 12.97 -28.18
CA VAL A 217 15.16 13.47 -29.44
C VAL A 217 15.97 14.63 -30.02
N GLU A 218 16.40 15.59 -29.19
CA GLU A 218 17.25 16.70 -29.63
C GLU A 218 18.61 16.23 -30.14
N THR A 219 19.19 15.21 -29.51
CA THR A 219 20.48 14.64 -29.92
C THR A 219 20.36 13.97 -31.28
N ASP A 220 19.33 13.15 -31.48
CA ASP A 220 19.07 12.48 -32.77
C ASP A 220 18.81 13.49 -33.89
N GLN A 221 18.06 14.56 -33.62
CA GLN A 221 17.81 15.63 -34.60
C GLN A 221 19.06 16.42 -34.99
N ARG A 222 20.04 16.55 -34.09
CA ARG A 222 21.33 17.20 -34.40
C ARG A 222 22.30 16.30 -35.16
N ALA A 223 22.11 14.98 -35.07
CA ALA A 223 22.95 14.00 -35.74
C ALA A 223 22.48 13.68 -37.17
N ALA A 224 21.22 13.98 -37.51
CA ALA A 224 20.62 13.86 -38.84
C ALA A 224 20.89 15.08 -39.72
#